data_AF-A0A8I6YN27-F1
#
_entry.id   AF-A0A8I6YN27-F1
#
_cell.length_a   1.000
_cell.length_b   1.000
_cell.length_c   1.000
_cell.angle_alpha   90.00
_cell.angle_beta   90.00
_cell.angle_gamma   90.00
#
_symmetry.space_group_name_H-M   'P 1'
#
loop_
_entity.id
_entity.type
_entity.pdbx_description
1 polymer ?
#
loop_
_entity_poly.entity_id
_entity_poly.type
_entity_poly.pdbx_seq_one_letter_code
_entity_poly.pdbx_strand_id
1 'polypeptide(L)'
;MQCLPCPHCRPQLSPVFDPTKSPTFSNVPAHNSVWCRLPYQPLPNGACQFRIAYRDNTHASGYLARDTFSFPAGNDDVVPLPAIVFGCAHQTEHFKNQDTVAGILGLGMGPAGKPPTAFTKQVLPAHGGRFSYCPFVPGTSVYSYLRFGSNVPPPNAHRQSTLVLAPALRSEAYFVKLAGVSVGVNRLSGVTPAMFRRTAHGTGGCMVDIGTRMSAFIHAAYVHIDHAVRQHLQHRGAHIVVVQGHTCVQQPAPHHDVLPSMTLHFENDAWLRVMPEHVFMPLLVGGHHYQCFGFVSSTDLTVIGARQQVNHRFIFDLHDTIPIMSFNPEDCHLDGA
;
A
#
# COMPACT_ATOMS: atom_id res chain seq x y z
N MET A 1 -5.54 -13.81 7.62
CA MET A 1 -6.64 -14.45 6.87
C MET A 1 -7.71 -14.89 7.87
N GLN A 2 -9.00 -14.80 7.57
CA GLN A 2 -10.06 -15.30 8.47
C GLN A 2 -10.02 -16.83 8.58
N CYS A 3 -10.16 -17.35 9.79
CA CYS A 3 -10.14 -18.78 10.09
C CYS A 3 -11.29 -19.21 10.99
N LEU A 4 -11.82 -20.41 10.74
CA LEU A 4 -12.73 -21.06 11.66
C LEU A 4 -11.99 -21.62 12.89
N PRO A 5 -12.62 -21.61 14.08
CA PRO A 5 -13.88 -20.94 14.38
C PRO A 5 -13.72 -19.42 14.42
N CYS A 6 -14.65 -18.66 13.82
CA CYS A 6 -14.77 -17.23 14.01
C CYS A 6 -16.18 -16.89 14.53
N PRO A 7 -16.33 -16.26 15.72
CA PRO A 7 -17.66 -15.93 16.25
C PRO A 7 -18.46 -14.96 15.36
N HIS A 8 -17.74 -14.05 14.69
CA HIS A 8 -18.31 -13.03 13.81
C HIS A 8 -17.50 -12.97 12.51
N CYS A 9 -17.56 -14.04 11.72
CA CYS A 9 -16.91 -14.07 10.41
C CYS A 9 -17.49 -12.98 9.50
N ARG A 10 -16.61 -12.23 8.82
CA ARG A 10 -17.02 -11.30 7.77
C ARG A 10 -17.34 -12.09 6.50
N PRO A 11 -18.42 -11.74 5.78
CA PRO A 11 -18.65 -12.28 4.44
C PRO A 11 -17.43 -12.04 3.57
N GLN A 12 -17.09 -12.99 2.70
CA GLN A 12 -15.97 -12.89 1.77
C GLN A 12 -16.28 -13.77 0.55
N LEU A 13 -15.56 -13.62 -0.56
CA LEU A 13 -15.89 -14.32 -1.81
C LEU A 13 -15.72 -15.84 -1.68
N SER A 14 -14.62 -16.29 -1.10
CA SER A 14 -14.33 -17.71 -0.86
C SER A 14 -14.80 -18.15 0.52
N PRO A 15 -15.09 -19.44 0.77
CA PRO A 15 -15.37 -19.91 2.13
C PRO A 15 -14.28 -19.50 3.13
N VAL A 16 -14.68 -19.21 4.38
CA VAL A 16 -13.72 -18.97 5.46
C VAL A 16 -12.81 -20.19 5.60
N PHE A 17 -11.51 -19.96 5.75
CA PHE A 17 -10.54 -21.03 5.84
C PHE A 17 -10.83 -21.91 7.07
N ASP A 18 -10.97 -23.22 6.85
CA ASP A 18 -11.20 -24.22 7.89
C ASP A 18 -9.91 -25.00 8.13
N PRO A 19 -9.19 -24.71 9.23
CA PRO A 19 -7.93 -25.38 9.52
C PRO A 19 -8.05 -26.90 9.63
N THR A 20 -9.24 -27.43 9.97
CA THR A 20 -9.45 -28.87 10.15
C THR A 20 -9.48 -29.64 8.83
N LYS A 21 -9.68 -28.93 7.72
CA LYS A 21 -9.76 -29.53 6.37
C LYS A 21 -8.43 -29.53 5.63
N SER A 22 -7.41 -28.85 6.16
CA SER A 22 -6.10 -28.80 5.53
C SER A 22 -5.15 -29.83 6.17
N PRO A 23 -4.63 -30.81 5.39
CA PRO A 23 -3.71 -31.81 5.91
C PRO A 23 -2.31 -31.24 6.20
N THR A 24 -1.97 -30.07 5.65
CA THR A 24 -0.69 -29.40 5.87
C THR A 24 -0.75 -28.27 6.90
N PHE A 25 -1.94 -28.00 7.44
CA PHE A 25 -2.10 -26.99 8.48
C PHE A 25 -1.45 -27.43 9.79
N SER A 26 -0.72 -26.51 10.41
CA SER A 26 -0.21 -26.69 11.77
C SER A 26 -0.10 -25.35 12.50
N ASN A 27 -0.39 -25.35 13.81
CA ASN A 27 -0.17 -24.16 14.62
C ASN A 27 1.32 -23.92 14.86
N VAL A 28 1.73 -22.65 14.94
CA VAL A 28 3.06 -22.29 15.42
C VAL A 28 3.10 -22.50 16.94
N PRO A 29 4.03 -23.32 17.46
CA PRO A 29 4.11 -23.57 18.89
C PRO A 29 4.58 -22.32 19.65
N ALA A 30 4.00 -22.11 20.83
CA ALA A 30 4.34 -21.01 21.74
C ALA A 30 5.82 -21.04 22.16
N HIS A 31 6.35 -22.22 22.46
CA HIS A 31 7.72 -22.40 22.94
C HIS A 31 8.60 -23.05 21.88
N ASN A 32 9.91 -22.82 21.98
CA ASN A 32 10.92 -23.37 21.06
C ASN A 32 10.69 -23.05 19.57
N SER A 33 9.92 -22.01 19.25
CA SER A 33 9.74 -21.53 17.88
C SER A 33 10.48 -20.22 17.66
N VAL A 34 11.23 -20.14 16.55
CA VAL A 34 11.82 -18.87 16.08
C VAL A 34 10.75 -17.86 15.65
N TRP A 35 9.54 -18.35 15.33
CA TRP A 35 8.41 -17.56 14.87
C TRP A 35 7.58 -16.97 16.01
N CYS A 36 7.54 -17.63 17.16
CA CYS A 36 6.81 -17.12 18.32
C CYS A 36 7.70 -16.26 19.21
N ARG A 37 7.95 -15.04 18.73
CA ARG A 37 8.69 -13.99 19.44
C ARG A 37 7.99 -12.66 19.23
N LEU A 38 8.33 -11.66 20.04
CA LEU A 38 7.77 -10.31 19.92
C LEU A 38 7.70 -9.88 18.43
N PRO A 39 6.55 -9.39 17.94
CA PRO A 39 5.37 -8.92 18.66
C PRO A 39 4.36 -10.03 19.02
N TYR A 40 4.63 -11.27 18.64
CA TYR A 40 3.75 -12.41 18.90
C TYR A 40 3.94 -12.90 20.34
N GLN A 41 2.85 -13.35 20.94
CA GLN A 41 2.81 -13.72 22.35
C GLN A 41 2.60 -15.23 22.50
N PRO A 42 3.50 -15.95 23.18
CA PRO A 42 3.27 -17.34 23.53
C PRO A 42 2.15 -17.42 24.57
N LEU A 43 1.16 -18.27 24.34
CA LEU A 43 0.04 -18.47 25.27
C LEU A 43 0.19 -19.78 26.06
N PRO A 44 -0.42 -19.88 27.26
CA PRO A 44 -0.41 -21.10 28.08
C PRO A 44 -1.02 -22.33 27.40
N ASN A 45 -1.93 -22.12 26.43
CA ASN A 45 -2.54 -23.21 25.65
C ASN A 45 -1.61 -23.77 24.54
N GLY A 46 -0.34 -23.36 24.51
CA GLY A 46 0.66 -23.83 23.56
C GLY A 46 0.63 -23.12 22.20
N ALA A 47 -0.32 -22.22 21.96
CA ALA A 47 -0.44 -21.49 20.69
C ALA A 47 0.33 -20.16 20.71
N CYS A 48 0.80 -19.73 19.55
CA CYS A 48 1.39 -18.41 19.39
C CYS A 48 0.36 -17.37 18.95
N GLN A 49 0.01 -16.42 19.80
CA GLN A 49 -0.94 -15.36 19.48
C GLN A 49 -0.30 -14.26 18.63
N PHE A 50 -1.04 -13.80 17.63
CA PHE A 50 -0.80 -12.51 17.00
C PHE A 50 -1.96 -11.55 17.27
N ARG A 51 -1.63 -10.27 17.36
CA ARG A 51 -2.57 -9.15 17.32
C ARG A 51 -1.97 -8.10 16.41
N ILE A 52 -2.77 -7.61 15.47
CA ILE A 52 -2.36 -6.54 14.55
C ILE A 52 -3.43 -5.46 14.54
N ALA A 53 -2.95 -4.22 14.57
CA ALA A 53 -3.75 -3.01 14.49
C ALA A 53 -3.22 -2.16 13.33
N TYR A 54 -4.11 -1.73 12.46
CA TYR A 54 -3.81 -0.86 11.33
C TYR A 54 -4.22 0.58 11.63
N ARG A 55 -3.70 1.52 10.82
CA ARG A 55 -3.90 2.97 11.03
C ARG A 55 -5.32 3.44 10.72
N ASP A 56 -6.06 2.67 9.95
CA ASP A 56 -7.49 2.87 9.68
C ASP A 56 -8.40 2.32 10.79
N ASN A 57 -7.80 1.91 11.92
CA ASN A 57 -8.45 1.28 13.07
C ASN A 57 -9.01 -0.13 12.78
N THR A 58 -8.54 -0.78 11.71
CA THR A 58 -8.78 -2.21 11.49
C THR A 58 -7.93 -3.03 12.47
N HIS A 59 -8.52 -4.04 13.10
CA HIS A 59 -7.82 -4.95 14.01
C HIS A 59 -8.06 -6.40 13.62
N ALA A 60 -7.04 -7.23 13.79
CA ALA A 60 -7.17 -8.68 13.66
C ALA A 60 -6.37 -9.40 14.75
N SER A 61 -6.93 -10.49 15.26
CA SER A 61 -6.24 -11.34 16.23
C SER A 61 -6.59 -12.82 16.06
N GLY A 62 -5.68 -13.67 16.51
CA GLY A 62 -5.79 -15.11 16.42
C GLY A 62 -4.44 -15.76 16.67
N TYR A 63 -4.16 -16.86 15.96
CA TYR A 63 -2.93 -17.62 16.14
C TYR A 63 -2.06 -17.60 14.89
N LEU A 64 -0.74 -17.61 15.09
CA LEU A 64 0.17 -17.92 14.00
C LEU A 64 0.04 -19.40 13.65
N ALA A 65 -0.08 -19.67 12.36
CA ALA A 65 -0.15 -21.00 11.80
C ALA A 65 0.79 -21.12 10.60
N ARG A 66 1.02 -22.36 10.16
CA ARG A 66 1.68 -22.71 8.91
C ARG A 66 0.73 -23.50 8.05
N ASP A 67 0.76 -23.25 6.76
CA ASP A 67 0.11 -24.09 5.77
C ASP A 67 0.79 -23.96 4.41
N THR A 68 0.33 -24.74 3.43
CA THR A 68 0.77 -24.67 2.03
C THR A 68 -0.06 -23.62 1.30
N PHE A 69 0.61 -22.63 0.71
CA PHE A 69 -0.04 -21.66 -0.17
C PHE A 69 0.20 -22.05 -1.62
N SER A 70 -0.85 -22.06 -2.42
CA SER A 70 -0.82 -22.53 -3.80
C SER A 70 -1.15 -21.38 -4.75
N PHE A 71 -0.28 -21.15 -5.73
CA PHE A 71 -0.44 -20.08 -6.71
C PHE A 71 -0.50 -20.64 -8.14
N PRO A 72 -1.37 -20.12 -9.02
CA PRO A 72 -1.37 -20.49 -10.43
C PRO A 72 -0.03 -20.11 -11.09
N ALA A 73 0.54 -21.03 -11.88
CA ALA A 73 1.75 -20.80 -12.67
C ALA A 73 1.51 -20.74 -14.19
N GLY A 74 0.23 -20.77 -14.61
CA GLY A 74 -0.20 -20.85 -16.02
C GLY A 74 -0.52 -22.28 -16.44
N ASN A 75 -1.28 -22.47 -17.52
CA ASN A 75 -1.63 -23.79 -18.09
C ASN A 75 -2.15 -24.82 -17.07
N ASP A 76 -3.03 -24.38 -16.15
CA ASP A 76 -3.57 -25.18 -15.02
C ASP A 76 -2.54 -25.68 -13.99
N ASP A 77 -1.25 -25.33 -14.14
CA ASP A 77 -0.22 -25.64 -13.16
C ASP A 77 -0.37 -24.78 -11.90
N VAL A 78 -0.08 -25.41 -10.76
CA VAL A 78 -0.11 -24.77 -9.45
C VAL A 78 1.24 -24.99 -8.78
N VAL A 79 1.84 -23.91 -8.29
CA VAL A 79 3.09 -23.95 -7.52
C VAL A 79 2.73 -23.94 -6.03
N PRO A 80 2.98 -25.05 -5.30
CA PRO A 80 2.82 -25.09 -3.85
C PRO A 80 4.02 -24.46 -3.16
N LEU A 81 3.74 -23.58 -2.20
CA LEU A 81 4.69 -23.00 -1.27
C LEU A 81 4.39 -23.57 0.12
N PRO A 82 5.11 -24.61 0.57
CA PRO A 82 4.82 -25.27 1.83
C PRO A 82 5.25 -24.41 3.02
N ALA A 83 4.63 -24.67 4.17
CA ALA A 83 5.03 -24.13 5.47
C ALA A 83 5.08 -22.59 5.59
N ILE A 84 4.26 -21.89 4.81
CA ILE A 84 4.10 -20.43 4.91
C ILE A 84 3.46 -20.09 6.24
N VAL A 85 4.13 -19.27 7.03
CA VAL A 85 3.64 -18.74 8.31
C VAL A 85 2.70 -17.58 8.04
N PHE A 86 1.49 -17.65 8.59
CA PHE A 86 0.49 -16.59 8.46
C PHE A 86 -0.33 -16.43 9.75
N GLY A 87 -1.01 -15.29 9.86
CA GLY A 87 -1.98 -15.04 10.93
C GLY A 87 -3.34 -15.63 10.59
N CYS A 88 -3.73 -16.67 11.32
CA CYS A 88 -5.04 -17.31 11.28
C CYS A 88 -5.98 -16.53 12.22
N ALA A 89 -6.73 -15.59 11.65
CA ALA A 89 -7.53 -14.61 12.39
C ALA A 89 -8.89 -15.20 12.77
N HIS A 90 -9.15 -15.32 14.07
CA HIS A 90 -10.44 -15.76 14.61
C HIS A 90 -11.34 -14.57 14.96
N GLN A 91 -10.76 -13.37 15.10
CA GLN A 91 -11.46 -12.12 15.37
C GLN A 91 -10.91 -11.01 14.46
N THR A 92 -11.82 -10.32 13.77
CA THR A 92 -11.53 -9.16 12.94
C THR A 92 -12.51 -8.03 13.24
N GLU A 93 -12.00 -6.84 13.54
CA GLU A 93 -12.79 -5.66 13.88
C GLU A 93 -12.53 -4.56 12.86
N HIS A 94 -13.60 -3.86 12.46
CA HIS A 94 -13.58 -2.77 11.49
C HIS A 94 -12.97 -3.09 10.11
N PHE A 95 -12.65 -4.35 9.82
CA PHE A 95 -12.12 -4.79 8.54
C PHE A 95 -13.14 -4.60 7.42
N LYS A 96 -12.93 -3.60 6.57
CA LYS A 96 -13.76 -3.29 5.41
C LYS A 96 -13.30 -4.11 4.21
N ASN A 97 -13.80 -5.33 4.12
CA ASN A 97 -13.38 -6.28 3.08
C ASN A 97 -14.31 -6.34 1.86
N GLN A 98 -15.31 -5.45 1.79
CA GLN A 98 -16.28 -5.36 0.69
C GLN A 98 -16.93 -6.71 0.34
N ASP A 99 -17.11 -7.57 1.34
CA ASP A 99 -17.62 -8.94 1.18
C ASP A 99 -16.84 -9.81 0.16
N THR A 100 -15.60 -9.44 -0.15
CA THR A 100 -14.77 -10.09 -1.18
C THR A 100 -13.45 -10.60 -0.61
N VAL A 101 -12.75 -9.78 0.17
CA VAL A 101 -11.39 -10.06 0.63
C VAL A 101 -11.36 -10.94 1.89
N ALA A 102 -10.59 -12.03 1.86
CA ALA A 102 -10.46 -12.97 2.99
C ALA A 102 -9.37 -12.58 4.02
N GLY A 103 -8.49 -11.65 3.66
CA GLY A 103 -7.40 -11.20 4.51
C GLY A 103 -6.42 -10.28 3.77
N ILE A 104 -5.32 -9.94 4.44
CA ILE A 104 -4.30 -9.04 3.92
C ILE A 104 -3.01 -9.84 3.67
N LEU A 105 -2.44 -9.69 2.47
CA LEU A 105 -1.11 -10.21 2.14
C LEU A 105 -0.06 -9.14 2.46
N GLY A 106 0.67 -9.32 3.56
CA GLY A 106 1.73 -8.39 3.97
C GLY A 106 2.99 -8.55 3.11
N LEU A 107 3.35 -7.51 2.36
CA LEU A 107 4.54 -7.49 1.52
C LEU A 107 5.73 -6.77 2.16
N GLY A 108 5.55 -6.14 3.33
CA GLY A 108 6.51 -5.23 3.94
C GLY A 108 7.91 -5.82 4.22
N MET A 109 8.84 -4.96 4.60
CA MET A 109 10.23 -5.33 4.86
C MET A 109 10.40 -6.20 6.11
N GLY A 110 9.36 -6.36 6.93
CA GLY A 110 9.46 -6.92 8.27
C GLY A 110 10.28 -5.99 9.20
N PRO A 111 10.03 -5.99 10.50
CA PRO A 111 10.77 -5.14 11.40
C PRO A 111 12.13 -5.77 11.72
N ALA A 112 13.15 -4.94 11.93
CA ALA A 112 14.46 -5.41 12.35
C ALA A 112 14.37 -6.22 13.66
N GLY A 113 14.99 -7.40 13.68
CA GLY A 113 15.06 -8.26 14.87
C GLY A 113 13.77 -9.03 15.21
N LYS A 114 12.76 -9.00 14.32
CA LYS A 114 11.50 -9.75 14.49
C LYS A 114 11.39 -10.88 13.47
N PRO A 115 10.54 -11.89 13.71
CA PRO A 115 10.35 -13.00 12.77
C PRO A 115 9.94 -12.50 11.38
N PRO A 116 10.50 -13.05 10.28
CA PRO A 116 10.29 -12.56 8.92
C PRO A 116 8.94 -13.07 8.35
N THR A 117 7.83 -12.65 8.93
CA THR A 117 6.48 -13.14 8.58
C THR A 117 5.86 -12.45 7.36
N ALA A 118 6.48 -11.40 6.82
CA ALA A 118 6.07 -10.84 5.53
C ALA A 118 6.24 -11.87 4.41
N PHE A 119 5.29 -11.95 3.49
CA PHE A 119 5.26 -12.99 2.46
C PHE A 119 6.55 -13.03 1.63
N THR A 120 7.03 -11.87 1.20
CA THR A 120 8.27 -11.70 0.44
C THR A 120 9.48 -12.27 1.17
N LYS A 121 9.56 -12.12 2.49
CA LYS A 121 10.68 -12.63 3.31
C LYS A 121 10.64 -14.14 3.54
N GLN A 122 9.48 -14.77 3.35
CA GLN A 122 9.32 -16.21 3.50
C GLN A 122 9.60 -16.96 2.20
N VAL A 123 9.23 -16.37 1.06
CA VAL A 123 9.24 -17.07 -0.23
C VAL A 123 10.39 -16.66 -1.15
N LEU A 124 11.01 -15.50 -0.92
CA LEU A 124 12.10 -15.00 -1.76
C LEU A 124 13.46 -15.11 -1.07
N PRO A 125 14.52 -15.37 -1.84
CA PRO A 125 15.87 -15.44 -1.30
C PRO A 125 16.33 -14.09 -0.73
N ALA A 126 17.37 -14.14 0.11
CA ALA A 126 17.97 -12.99 0.78
C ALA A 126 16.91 -12.11 1.48
N HIS A 127 17.12 -10.80 1.55
CA HIS A 127 16.24 -9.85 2.22
C HIS A 127 14.89 -9.61 1.49
N GLY A 128 14.21 -10.66 1.02
CA GLY A 128 12.90 -10.57 0.36
C GLY A 128 12.95 -10.38 -1.15
N GLY A 129 14.11 -10.66 -1.77
CA GLY A 129 14.32 -10.69 -3.21
C GLY A 129 13.80 -9.48 -3.98
N ARG A 130 13.11 -9.75 -5.08
CA ARG A 130 12.55 -8.74 -5.99
C ARG A 130 11.06 -9.01 -6.22
N PHE A 131 10.24 -7.97 -6.19
CA PHE A 131 8.83 -8.07 -6.59
C PHE A 131 8.33 -6.79 -7.25
N SER A 132 7.20 -6.88 -7.95
CA SER A 132 6.55 -5.71 -8.55
C SER A 132 5.05 -5.84 -8.59
N TYR A 133 4.37 -4.69 -8.61
CA TYR A 133 2.95 -4.59 -8.89
C TYR A 133 2.68 -3.40 -9.82
N CYS A 134 1.58 -3.45 -10.56
CA CYS A 134 1.14 -2.39 -11.48
C CYS A 134 -0.37 -2.16 -11.27
N PRO A 135 -0.77 -1.19 -10.44
CA PRO A 135 -2.17 -0.99 -10.13
C PRO A 135 -2.86 -0.20 -11.24
N PHE A 136 -4.12 -0.53 -11.51
CA PHE A 136 -4.95 0.12 -12.53
C PHE A 136 -6.32 0.48 -11.93
N VAL A 137 -7.09 1.33 -12.63
CA VAL A 137 -8.47 1.65 -12.22
C VAL A 137 -9.39 0.48 -12.59
N PRO A 138 -10.17 -0.08 -11.64
CA PRO A 138 -11.14 -1.13 -11.95
C PRO A 138 -12.08 -0.74 -13.10
N GLY A 139 -12.35 -1.69 -14.00
CA GLY A 139 -13.19 -1.48 -15.20
C GLY A 139 -12.41 -1.39 -16.52
N THR A 140 -11.08 -1.24 -16.49
CA THR A 140 -10.23 -1.30 -17.69
C THR A 140 -9.61 -2.68 -17.94
N SER A 141 -9.55 -3.53 -16.90
CA SER A 141 -9.14 -4.94 -16.96
C SER A 141 -9.78 -5.70 -15.80
N VAL A 142 -9.77 -7.04 -15.84
CA VAL A 142 -10.29 -7.92 -14.79
C VAL A 142 -9.21 -8.22 -13.74
N TYR A 143 -7.93 -8.24 -14.13
CA TYR A 143 -6.82 -8.57 -13.22
C TYR A 143 -5.51 -7.87 -13.61
N SER A 144 -4.62 -7.72 -12.62
CA SER A 144 -3.19 -7.39 -12.78
C SER A 144 -2.37 -8.40 -11.99
N TYR A 145 -1.04 -8.38 -12.15
CA TYR A 145 -0.18 -9.32 -11.46
C TYR A 145 0.65 -8.69 -10.34
N LEU A 146 0.76 -9.43 -9.24
CA LEU A 146 1.87 -9.30 -8.30
C LEU A 146 2.95 -10.28 -8.74
N ARG A 147 4.08 -9.76 -9.21
CA ARG A 147 5.15 -10.56 -9.83
C ARG A 147 6.34 -10.64 -8.90
N PHE A 148 7.04 -11.77 -8.90
CA PHE A 148 8.18 -12.04 -8.02
C PHE A 148 9.38 -12.58 -8.78
N GLY A 149 10.58 -12.31 -8.28
CA GLY A 149 11.84 -12.86 -8.81
C GLY A 149 12.06 -12.50 -10.28
N SER A 150 12.38 -13.51 -11.09
CA SER A 150 12.63 -13.37 -12.52
C SER A 150 11.40 -13.01 -13.34
N ASN A 151 10.19 -13.18 -12.80
CA ASN A 151 8.94 -12.78 -13.47
C ASN A 151 8.71 -11.26 -13.42
N VAL A 152 9.53 -10.50 -12.70
CA VAL A 152 9.44 -9.04 -12.65
C VAL A 152 9.98 -8.46 -13.96
N PRO A 153 9.15 -7.72 -14.74
CA PRO A 153 9.59 -7.14 -16.00
C PRO A 153 10.78 -6.18 -15.80
N PRO A 154 11.67 -6.05 -16.81
CA PRO A 154 12.66 -4.99 -16.79
C PRO A 154 11.96 -3.62 -16.79
N PRO A 155 12.47 -2.64 -16.04
CA PRO A 155 11.92 -1.30 -16.08
C PRO A 155 12.13 -0.66 -17.46
N ASN A 156 11.23 0.25 -17.85
CA ASN A 156 11.32 0.94 -19.15
C ASN A 156 12.29 2.15 -19.12
N ALA A 157 12.45 2.83 -20.26
CA ALA A 157 13.35 3.98 -20.42
C ALA A 157 13.01 5.19 -19.53
N HIS A 158 11.78 5.28 -19.02
CA HIS A 158 11.31 6.34 -18.14
C HIS A 158 11.45 5.99 -16.65
N ARG A 159 12.17 4.91 -16.31
CA ARG A 159 12.44 4.49 -14.94
C ARG A 159 12.97 5.63 -14.08
N GLN A 160 12.33 5.78 -12.93
CA GLN A 160 12.81 6.54 -11.80
C GLN A 160 13.13 5.56 -10.67
N SER A 161 14.07 5.91 -9.79
CA SER A 161 14.45 5.05 -8.67
C SER A 161 14.78 5.89 -7.46
N THR A 162 14.50 5.37 -6.28
CA THR A 162 14.88 5.99 -5.02
C THR A 162 15.27 4.91 -4.02
N LEU A 163 16.11 5.29 -3.06
CA LEU A 163 16.52 4.36 -2.00
C LEU A 163 15.36 4.14 -1.04
N VAL A 164 15.14 2.89 -0.67
CA VAL A 164 14.27 2.53 0.43
C VAL A 164 15.10 2.62 1.71
N LEU A 165 14.61 3.40 2.67
CA LEU A 165 15.24 3.54 3.97
C LEU A 165 15.21 2.20 4.71
N ALA A 166 16.30 1.91 5.44
CA ALA A 166 16.39 0.71 6.25
C ALA A 166 15.17 0.57 7.19
N PRO A 167 14.69 -0.67 7.43
CA PRO A 167 13.59 -0.92 8.34
C PRO A 167 13.89 -0.29 9.70
N ALA A 168 12.94 0.45 10.25
CA ALA A 168 13.05 0.85 11.64
C ALA A 168 12.60 -0.30 12.56
N LEU A 169 13.09 -0.29 13.80
CA LEU A 169 12.70 -1.23 14.86
C LEU A 169 11.17 -1.40 15.01
N ARG A 170 10.38 -0.39 14.64
CA ARG A 170 8.91 -0.36 14.80
C ARG A 170 8.13 -0.23 13.48
N SER A 171 8.75 -0.39 12.32
CA SER A 171 8.02 -0.29 11.05
C SER A 171 8.44 -1.33 10.03
N GLU A 172 7.42 -1.85 9.34
CA GLU A 172 7.53 -2.81 8.23
C GLU A 172 7.37 -2.12 6.86
N ALA A 173 7.00 -0.83 6.86
CA ALA A 173 6.70 -0.07 5.65
C ALA A 173 7.95 0.33 4.85
N TYR A 174 7.76 0.49 3.55
CA TYR A 174 8.76 1.01 2.61
C TYR A 174 8.86 2.52 2.72
N PHE A 175 9.81 3.01 3.52
CA PHE A 175 10.07 4.45 3.64
C PHE A 175 10.99 4.95 2.53
N VAL A 176 10.69 6.12 2.01
CA VAL A 176 11.44 6.81 0.96
C VAL A 176 11.67 8.27 1.36
N LYS A 177 12.66 8.90 0.73
CA LYS A 177 12.99 10.30 1.03
C LYS A 177 12.32 11.24 0.06
N LEU A 178 11.15 11.75 0.45
CA LEU A 178 10.45 12.79 -0.30
C LEU A 178 11.09 14.15 -0.01
N ALA A 179 11.38 14.90 -1.07
CA ALA A 179 12.05 16.20 -1.02
C ALA A 179 11.10 17.38 -1.30
N GLY A 180 10.02 17.17 -2.04
CA GLY A 180 9.08 18.25 -2.35
C GLY A 180 7.95 17.83 -3.27
N VAL A 181 7.08 18.78 -3.60
CA VAL A 181 5.91 18.58 -4.44
C VAL A 181 5.80 19.71 -5.45
N SER A 182 5.39 19.37 -6.68
CA SER A 182 4.92 20.34 -7.67
C SER A 182 3.42 20.19 -7.92
N VAL A 183 2.73 21.31 -8.13
CA VAL A 183 1.35 21.38 -8.64
C VAL A 183 1.40 21.99 -10.04
N GLY A 184 0.98 21.23 -11.04
CA GLY A 184 1.25 21.56 -12.44
C GLY A 184 2.75 21.59 -12.70
N VAL A 185 3.24 22.73 -13.20
CA VAL A 185 4.66 23.01 -13.45
C VAL A 185 5.37 23.68 -12.26
N ASN A 186 4.61 24.12 -11.25
CA ASN A 186 5.15 24.95 -10.16
C ASN A 186 5.62 24.08 -9.01
N ARG A 187 6.92 24.10 -8.71
CA ARG A 187 7.49 23.49 -7.50
C ARG A 187 7.17 24.35 -6.28
N LEU A 188 6.61 23.74 -5.23
CA LEU A 188 6.18 24.46 -4.04
C LEU A 188 7.36 24.70 -3.10
N SER A 189 7.80 25.95 -2.99
CA SER A 189 8.89 26.34 -2.07
C SER A 189 8.56 26.12 -0.60
N GLY A 190 7.27 26.20 -0.24
CA GLY A 190 6.78 25.93 1.12
C GLY A 190 6.79 24.46 1.52
N VAL A 191 7.01 23.52 0.59
CA VAL A 191 7.06 22.09 0.88
C VAL A 191 8.51 21.64 0.86
N THR A 192 9.10 21.44 2.05
CA THR A 192 10.53 21.15 2.21
C THR A 192 10.80 19.71 2.65
N PRO A 193 12.00 19.15 2.38
CA PRO A 193 12.35 17.79 2.81
C PRO A 193 12.23 17.58 4.32
N ALA A 194 12.48 18.64 5.11
CA ALA A 194 12.41 18.59 6.57
C ALA A 194 11.03 18.17 7.10
N MET A 195 9.95 18.50 6.37
CA MET A 195 8.58 18.12 6.72
C MET A 195 8.36 16.59 6.64
N PHE A 196 9.13 15.90 5.80
CA PHE A 196 9.02 14.46 5.56
C PHE A 196 10.06 13.64 6.30
N ARG A 197 10.85 14.27 7.19
CA ARG A 197 11.90 13.57 7.92
C ARG A 197 11.31 12.67 9.01
N ARG A 198 11.88 11.49 9.18
CA ARG A 198 11.53 10.57 10.27
C ARG A 198 12.13 11.07 11.58
N THR A 199 11.35 11.02 12.65
CA THR A 199 11.82 11.28 14.01
C THR A 199 12.44 10.02 14.60
N ALA A 200 13.25 10.18 15.65
CA ALA A 200 13.81 9.06 16.40
C ALA A 200 12.73 8.15 17.03
N HIS A 201 11.53 8.69 17.28
CA HIS A 201 10.39 7.95 17.81
C HIS A 201 9.62 7.16 16.76
N GLY A 202 10.02 7.25 15.49
CA GLY A 202 9.39 6.53 14.37
C GLY A 202 8.16 7.23 13.77
N THR A 203 7.88 8.47 14.17
CA THR A 203 6.87 9.34 13.52
C THR A 203 7.49 10.11 12.35
N GLY A 204 6.67 10.74 11.51
CA GLY A 204 7.12 11.37 10.28
C GLY A 204 7.59 10.36 9.23
N GLY A 205 8.26 10.86 8.19
CA GLY A 205 8.61 10.05 7.03
C GLY A 205 7.61 10.14 5.88
N CYS A 206 8.02 9.59 4.74
CA CYS A 206 7.16 9.28 3.60
C CYS A 206 7.23 7.77 3.35
N MET A 207 6.11 7.07 3.40
CA MET A 207 6.03 5.64 3.10
C MET A 207 5.21 5.38 1.84
N VAL A 208 5.55 4.31 1.12
CA VAL A 208 4.75 3.80 0.00
C VAL A 208 3.91 2.64 0.48
N ASP A 209 2.61 2.73 0.29
CA ASP A 209 1.66 1.73 0.79
C ASP A 209 0.48 1.55 -0.17
N ILE A 210 0.49 0.46 -0.92
CA ILE A 210 -0.59 0.06 -1.82
C ILE A 210 -1.87 -0.33 -1.05
N GLY A 211 -1.78 -0.65 0.25
CA GLY A 211 -2.94 -0.92 1.11
C GLY A 211 -3.71 0.34 1.53
N THR A 212 -3.12 1.53 1.35
CA THR A 212 -3.76 2.81 1.66
C THR A 212 -4.48 3.36 0.42
N ARG A 213 -5.80 3.53 0.47
CA ARG A 213 -6.64 3.92 -0.69
C ARG A 213 -6.19 5.22 -1.39
N MET A 214 -5.89 6.26 -0.63
CA MET A 214 -5.49 7.58 -1.14
C MET A 214 -4.26 8.08 -0.41
N SER A 215 -3.41 8.81 -1.12
CA SER A 215 -2.24 9.41 -0.50
C SER A 215 -2.62 10.42 0.59
N ALA A 216 -1.84 10.43 1.65
CA ALA A 216 -1.99 11.34 2.77
C ALA A 216 -0.70 12.13 2.95
N PHE A 217 -0.77 13.45 3.09
CA PHE A 217 0.40 14.26 3.41
C PHE A 217 0.38 14.66 4.88
N ILE A 218 1.56 14.66 5.51
CA ILE A 218 1.72 15.30 6.82
C ILE A 218 1.14 16.72 6.78
N HIS A 219 0.39 17.10 7.80
CA HIS A 219 -0.44 18.30 7.81
C HIS A 219 0.33 19.55 7.37
N ALA A 220 1.56 19.71 7.85
CA ALA A 220 2.45 20.82 7.49
C ALA A 220 2.69 20.96 5.98
N ALA A 221 2.80 19.85 5.24
CA ALA A 221 2.93 19.88 3.79
C ALA A 221 1.56 20.00 3.09
N TYR A 222 0.53 19.32 3.62
CA TYR A 222 -0.80 19.29 3.04
C TYR A 222 -1.40 20.69 2.85
N VAL A 223 -1.25 21.59 3.83
CA VAL A 223 -1.81 22.95 3.76
C VAL A 223 -1.22 23.76 2.59
N HIS A 224 0.08 23.63 2.32
CA HIS A 224 0.73 24.29 1.18
C HIS A 224 0.27 23.69 -0.15
N ILE A 225 0.08 22.37 -0.19
CA ILE A 225 -0.37 21.65 -1.38
C ILE A 225 -1.83 22.01 -1.71
N ASP A 226 -2.75 21.94 -0.74
CA ASP A 226 -4.16 22.28 -0.94
C ASP A 226 -4.32 23.74 -1.37
N HIS A 227 -3.57 24.66 -0.75
CA HIS A 227 -3.55 26.07 -1.16
C HIS A 227 -3.10 26.24 -2.62
N ALA A 228 -2.00 25.59 -3.02
CA ALA A 228 -1.51 25.68 -4.39
C ALA A 228 -2.48 25.07 -5.42
N VAL A 229 -3.17 23.98 -5.06
CA VAL A 229 -4.23 23.39 -5.90
C VAL A 229 -5.40 24.35 -6.05
N ARG A 230 -5.90 24.94 -4.95
CA ARG A 230 -6.97 25.94 -5.00
C ARG A 230 -6.60 27.14 -5.86
N GLN A 231 -5.38 27.65 -5.71
CA GLN A 231 -4.88 28.77 -6.50
C GLN A 231 -4.81 28.43 -7.99
N HIS A 232 -4.31 27.23 -8.34
CA HIS A 232 -4.29 26.76 -9.72
C HIS A 232 -5.70 26.72 -10.32
N LEU A 233 -6.66 26.13 -9.59
CA LEU A 233 -8.06 26.02 -10.01
C LEU A 233 -8.72 27.39 -10.20
N GLN A 234 -8.48 28.34 -9.28
CA GLN A 234 -8.97 29.72 -9.39
C GLN A 234 -8.44 30.43 -10.63
N HIS A 235 -7.13 30.33 -10.90
CA HIS A 235 -6.52 30.91 -12.10
C HIS A 235 -7.07 30.33 -13.40
N ARG A 236 -7.58 29.10 -13.37
CA ARG A 236 -8.25 28.43 -14.50
C ARG A 236 -9.77 28.68 -14.55
N GLY A 237 -10.30 29.56 -13.69
CA GLY A 237 -11.72 29.92 -13.65
C GLY A 237 -12.64 28.82 -13.10
N ALA A 238 -12.10 27.82 -12.39
CA ALA A 238 -12.90 26.71 -11.87
C ALA A 238 -13.85 27.16 -10.76
N HIS A 239 -15.07 26.65 -10.75
CA HIS A 239 -15.99 26.80 -9.62
C HIS A 239 -15.60 25.82 -8.50
N ILE A 240 -14.87 26.34 -7.50
CA ILE A 240 -14.38 25.54 -6.37
C ILE A 240 -15.45 25.47 -5.29
N VAL A 241 -15.78 24.24 -4.88
CA VAL A 241 -16.70 23.94 -3.79
C VAL A 241 -16.06 22.98 -2.80
N VAL A 242 -16.62 22.87 -1.60
CA VAL A 242 -16.21 21.85 -0.63
C VAL A 242 -17.31 20.79 -0.54
N VAL A 243 -16.99 19.54 -0.89
CA VAL A 243 -17.92 18.42 -0.84
C VAL A 243 -17.32 17.33 0.03
N GLN A 244 -18.05 16.92 1.08
CA GLN A 244 -17.59 15.90 2.04
C GLN A 244 -16.19 16.17 2.62
N GLY A 245 -15.82 17.44 2.81
CA GLY A 245 -14.52 17.86 3.33
C GLY A 245 -13.39 17.94 2.30
N HIS A 246 -13.65 17.64 1.02
CA HIS A 246 -12.66 17.74 -0.05
C HIS A 246 -12.84 19.02 -0.87
N THR A 247 -11.73 19.62 -1.31
CA THR A 247 -11.70 20.68 -2.33
C THR A 247 -12.13 20.08 -3.68
N CYS A 248 -13.21 20.56 -4.28
CA CYS A 248 -13.75 19.99 -5.53
C CYS A 248 -14.07 21.04 -6.59
N VAL A 249 -14.12 20.61 -7.84
CA VAL A 249 -14.62 21.37 -8.99
C VAL A 249 -15.93 20.75 -9.46
N GLN A 250 -16.99 21.55 -9.57
CA GLN A 250 -18.27 21.09 -10.13
C GLN A 250 -18.18 20.96 -11.65
N GLN A 251 -18.73 19.88 -12.20
CA GLN A 251 -18.77 19.62 -13.64
C GLN A 251 -20.09 20.14 -14.27
N PRO A 252 -20.07 20.59 -15.55
CA PRO A 252 -18.90 20.66 -16.43
C PRO A 252 -17.92 21.76 -16.01
N ALA A 253 -16.61 21.46 -16.05
CA ALA A 253 -15.59 22.47 -15.81
C ALA A 253 -15.47 23.43 -17.02
N PRO A 254 -15.00 24.68 -16.81
CA PRO A 254 -14.91 25.67 -17.88
C PRO A 254 -14.01 25.25 -19.07
N HIS A 255 -12.98 24.44 -18.80
CA HIS A 255 -12.04 23.92 -19.79
C HIS A 255 -11.60 22.48 -19.46
N HIS A 256 -11.12 21.74 -20.46
CA HIS A 256 -10.61 20.36 -20.26
C HIS A 256 -9.34 20.30 -19.38
N ASP A 257 -8.48 21.32 -19.42
CA ASP A 257 -7.18 21.35 -18.71
C ASP A 257 -7.24 22.09 -17.36
N VAL A 258 -8.39 22.12 -16.71
CA VAL A 258 -8.59 22.81 -15.42
C VAL A 258 -7.85 22.11 -14.28
N LEU A 259 -7.79 20.78 -14.31
CA LEU A 259 -7.26 19.98 -13.20
C LEU A 259 -5.74 19.84 -13.32
N PRO A 260 -4.97 20.27 -12.31
CA PRO A 260 -3.51 20.11 -12.33
C PRO A 260 -3.11 18.65 -12.06
N SER A 261 -2.10 18.21 -12.79
CA SER A 261 -1.22 17.11 -12.37
C SER A 261 -0.42 17.48 -11.11
N MET A 262 0.15 16.49 -10.43
CA MET A 262 1.14 16.71 -9.37
C MET A 262 2.41 15.92 -9.62
N THR A 263 3.55 16.40 -9.12
CA THR A 263 4.81 15.66 -9.17
C THR A 263 5.40 15.55 -7.77
N LEU A 264 5.70 14.33 -7.32
CA LEU A 264 6.38 14.05 -6.06
C LEU A 264 7.88 13.93 -6.35
N HIS A 265 8.69 14.78 -5.71
CA HIS A 265 10.14 14.82 -5.92
C HIS A 265 10.85 14.13 -4.78
N PHE A 266 11.80 13.24 -5.08
CA PHE A 266 12.62 12.53 -4.11
C PHE A 266 13.99 13.21 -3.93
N GLU A 267 14.70 12.91 -2.84
CA GLU A 267 16.00 13.56 -2.53
C GLU A 267 17.09 13.31 -3.59
N ASN A 268 16.97 12.24 -4.37
CA ASN A 268 17.93 11.87 -5.41
C ASN A 268 17.50 12.32 -6.82
N ASP A 269 16.73 13.40 -6.90
CA ASP A 269 16.18 13.99 -8.13
C ASP A 269 15.22 13.11 -8.94
N ALA A 270 14.93 11.90 -8.45
CA ALA A 270 13.85 11.09 -8.99
C ALA A 270 12.49 11.77 -8.75
N TRP A 271 11.52 11.50 -9.62
CA TRP A 271 10.21 12.13 -9.55
C TRP A 271 9.08 11.21 -9.98
N LEU A 272 7.98 11.17 -9.22
CA LEU A 272 6.76 10.46 -9.57
C LEU A 272 5.71 11.46 -10.02
N ARG A 273 5.27 11.38 -11.27
CA ARG A 273 4.23 12.27 -11.81
C ARG A 273 2.86 11.61 -11.74
N VAL A 274 1.95 12.27 -11.05
CA VAL A 274 0.55 11.87 -10.90
C VAL A 274 -0.31 12.69 -11.86
N MET A 275 -0.97 11.99 -12.78
CA MET A 275 -1.84 12.61 -13.77
C MET A 275 -3.13 13.16 -13.14
N PRO A 276 -3.78 14.18 -13.74
CA PRO A 276 -4.95 14.85 -13.14
C PRO A 276 -6.07 13.90 -12.69
N GLU A 277 -6.36 12.85 -13.45
CA GLU A 277 -7.34 11.79 -13.18
C GLU A 277 -7.02 10.94 -11.94
N HIS A 278 -5.78 11.00 -11.45
CA HIS A 278 -5.31 10.34 -10.23
C HIS A 278 -5.00 11.35 -9.11
N VAL A 279 -4.89 12.65 -9.43
CA VAL A 279 -4.90 13.74 -8.44
C VAL A 279 -6.31 14.02 -7.94
N PHE A 280 -7.30 13.99 -8.83
CA PHE A 280 -8.71 14.22 -8.52
C PHE A 280 -9.52 12.93 -8.59
N MET A 281 -10.60 12.85 -7.82
CA MET A 281 -11.54 11.74 -7.79
C MET A 281 -12.95 12.18 -8.16
N PRO A 282 -13.65 11.41 -9.02
CA PRO A 282 -15.03 11.71 -9.35
C PRO A 282 -15.92 11.46 -8.14
N LEU A 283 -16.89 12.35 -7.91
CA LEU A 283 -17.89 12.22 -6.86
C LEU A 283 -19.25 12.66 -7.39
N LEU A 284 -20.30 11.88 -7.11
CA LEU A 284 -21.69 12.19 -7.45
C LEU A 284 -22.47 12.45 -6.17
N VAL A 285 -22.92 13.68 -5.96
CA VAL A 285 -23.71 14.08 -4.79
C VAL A 285 -24.88 14.94 -5.26
N GLY A 286 -26.10 14.56 -4.87
CA GLY A 286 -27.31 15.32 -5.21
C GLY A 286 -27.55 15.47 -6.72
N GLY A 287 -27.14 14.50 -7.54
CA GLY A 287 -27.25 14.57 -9.00
C GLY A 287 -26.18 15.43 -9.69
N HIS A 288 -25.25 16.02 -8.94
CA HIS A 288 -24.15 16.81 -9.48
C HIS A 288 -22.84 16.04 -9.48
N HIS A 289 -22.10 16.14 -10.59
CA HIS A 289 -20.79 15.55 -10.74
C HIS A 289 -19.70 16.52 -10.28
N TYR A 290 -18.75 16.02 -9.51
CA TYR A 290 -17.61 16.77 -8.99
C TYR A 290 -16.30 16.03 -9.28
N GLN A 291 -15.22 16.79 -9.41
CA GLN A 291 -13.84 16.30 -9.39
C GLN A 291 -13.17 16.83 -8.11
N CYS A 292 -12.95 15.95 -7.15
CA CYS A 292 -12.50 16.29 -5.80
C CYS A 292 -11.03 15.96 -5.58
N PHE A 293 -10.30 16.81 -4.86
CA PHE A 293 -8.89 16.62 -4.57
C PHE A 293 -8.67 15.33 -3.76
N GLY A 294 -7.98 14.38 -4.38
CA GLY A 294 -7.84 12.99 -3.94
C GLY A 294 -6.65 12.74 -3.01
N PHE A 295 -6.28 13.73 -2.21
CA PHE A 295 -5.28 13.65 -1.14
C PHE A 295 -5.92 14.09 0.19
N VAL A 296 -5.41 13.57 1.30
CA VAL A 296 -5.89 13.93 2.64
C VAL A 296 -4.77 14.41 3.55
N SER A 297 -5.14 15.11 4.61
CA SER A 297 -4.22 15.53 5.66
C SER A 297 -3.98 14.40 6.66
N SER A 298 -2.74 14.22 7.10
CA SER A 298 -2.32 13.26 8.15
C SER A 298 -1.63 14.01 9.28
N THR A 299 -1.79 13.54 10.52
CA THR A 299 -1.17 14.17 11.70
C THR A 299 0.21 13.61 12.07
N ASP A 300 0.60 12.49 11.46
CA ASP A 300 1.70 11.65 11.91
C ASP A 300 2.78 11.37 10.84
N LEU A 301 2.42 11.06 9.59
CA LEU A 301 3.38 10.83 8.49
C LEU A 301 2.74 10.98 7.09
N THR A 302 3.57 10.99 6.05
CA THR A 302 3.13 11.02 4.64
C THR A 302 3.04 9.61 4.05
N VAL A 303 1.99 9.31 3.31
CA VAL A 303 1.74 8.03 2.64
C VAL A 303 1.48 8.27 1.16
N ILE A 304 2.24 7.61 0.28
CA ILE A 304 1.92 7.48 -1.14
C ILE A 304 1.01 6.26 -1.29
N GLY A 305 -0.29 6.51 -1.47
CA GLY A 305 -1.35 5.50 -1.51
C GLY A 305 -1.71 5.03 -2.92
N ALA A 306 -2.53 3.99 -3.01
CA ALA A 306 -2.87 3.26 -4.22
C ALA A 306 -3.35 4.13 -5.38
N ARG A 307 -4.26 5.10 -5.14
CA ARG A 307 -4.81 5.97 -6.20
C ARG A 307 -3.71 6.68 -6.99
N GLN A 308 -2.68 7.16 -6.32
CA GLN A 308 -1.58 7.89 -6.96
C GLN A 308 -0.44 7.00 -7.45
N GLN A 309 -0.56 5.68 -7.24
CA GLN A 309 0.33 4.69 -7.83
C GLN A 309 -0.22 4.11 -9.14
N VAL A 310 -1.48 4.43 -9.50
CA VAL A 310 -2.13 3.91 -10.70
C VAL A 310 -1.33 4.22 -11.97
N ASN A 311 -1.31 3.26 -12.90
CA ASN A 311 -0.58 3.33 -14.17
C ASN A 311 0.92 3.57 -14.01
N HIS A 312 1.47 3.05 -12.91
CA HIS A 312 2.90 2.96 -12.69
C HIS A 312 3.24 1.57 -12.20
N ARG A 313 4.25 0.96 -12.79
CA ARG A 313 4.83 -0.26 -12.23
C ARG A 313 5.78 0.12 -11.12
N PHE A 314 5.52 -0.36 -9.91
CA PHE A 314 6.44 -0.25 -8.78
C PHE A 314 7.23 -1.55 -8.67
N ILE A 315 8.56 -1.43 -8.61
CA ILE A 315 9.50 -2.53 -8.48
C ILE A 315 10.30 -2.35 -7.20
N PHE A 316 10.34 -3.38 -6.36
CA PHE A 316 11.09 -3.40 -5.12
C PHE A 316 12.23 -4.39 -5.26
N ASP A 317 13.45 -3.88 -5.31
CA ASP A 317 14.69 -4.63 -5.33
C ASP A 317 15.27 -4.63 -3.91
N LEU A 318 14.98 -5.69 -3.15
CA LEU A 318 15.32 -5.80 -1.73
C LEU A 318 16.52 -6.69 -1.46
N HIS A 319 17.08 -7.35 -2.47
CA HIS A 319 18.18 -8.30 -2.33
C HIS A 319 19.51 -7.63 -1.99
N ASP A 320 19.71 -6.39 -2.41
CA ASP A 320 20.92 -5.62 -2.17
C ASP A 320 21.04 -5.12 -0.72
N THR A 321 22.27 -4.81 -0.31
CA THR A 321 22.57 -4.17 0.99
C THR A 321 21.87 -2.82 1.14
N ILE A 322 21.57 -2.15 0.03
CA ILE A 322 20.78 -0.92 -0.02
C ILE A 322 19.54 -1.20 -0.88
N PRO A 323 18.36 -1.42 -0.26
CA PRO A 323 17.15 -1.69 -1.00
C PRO A 323 16.72 -0.51 -1.88
N ILE A 324 16.29 -0.80 -3.11
CA ILE A 324 15.87 0.20 -4.10
C ILE A 324 14.40 -0.01 -4.44
N MET A 325 13.67 1.08 -4.55
CA MET A 325 12.35 1.11 -5.16
C MET A 325 12.43 1.88 -6.47
N SER A 326 12.02 1.23 -7.55
CA SER A 326 11.88 1.84 -8.86
C SER A 326 10.42 1.99 -9.23
N PHE A 327 10.13 2.98 -10.06
CA PHE A 327 8.81 3.18 -10.63
C PHE A 327 8.92 3.78 -12.02
N ASN A 328 8.02 3.37 -12.90
CA ASN A 328 7.90 3.92 -14.25
C ASN A 328 6.43 4.00 -14.65
N PRO A 329 6.03 5.00 -15.45
CA PRO A 329 4.72 4.99 -16.11
C PRO A 329 4.56 3.71 -16.93
N GLU A 330 3.38 3.10 -16.85
CA GLU A 330 3.03 1.89 -17.57
C GLU A 330 1.51 1.74 -17.66
N ASP A 331 0.99 1.29 -18.79
CA ASP A 331 -0.42 0.96 -18.96
C ASP A 331 -0.75 -0.36 -18.24
N CYS A 332 -0.91 -0.28 -16.92
CA CYS A 332 -1.06 -1.45 -16.04
C CYS A 332 -2.27 -2.33 -16.37
N HIS A 333 -3.27 -1.82 -17.08
CA HIS A 333 -4.41 -2.63 -17.54
C HIS A 333 -4.00 -3.67 -18.59
N LEU A 334 -2.86 -3.47 -19.26
CA LEU A 334 -2.26 -4.40 -20.23
C LEU A 334 -1.25 -5.36 -19.61
N ASP A 335 -0.98 -5.30 -18.29
CA ASP A 335 -0.08 -6.25 -17.61
C ASP A 335 -0.59 -7.70 -17.69
N GLY A 336 -1.90 -7.83 -17.93
CA GLY A 336 -2.65 -9.08 -18.14
C GLY A 336 -2.56 -9.69 -19.54
N ALA A 337 -2.11 -8.90 -20.54
CA ALA A 337 -2.28 -9.18 -21.97
C ALA A 337 -1.09 -9.88 -22.63
#